data_AF-A0A9D8L2I6-F1
#
_entry.id   AF-A0A9D8L2I6-F1
#
_cell.length_a   1.000
_cell.length_b   1.000
_cell.length_c   1.000
_cell.angle_alpha   90.00
_cell.angle_beta   90.00
_cell.angle_gamma   90.00
#
_symmetry.space_group_name_H-M   'P 1'
#
loop_
_entity.id
_entity.type
_entity.pdbx_description
1 polymer ?
#
loop_
_entity_poly.entity_id
_entity_poly.type
_entity_poly.pdbx_seq_one_letter_code
_entity_poly.pdbx_strand_id
1 'polypeptide(L)'
;ESLLHPFVILFTIPLALVGAVGALLLARSPVSVVVFIGLILLVGLVVKNAIILIDKVNQLREEGMAKRLALVEGARSRLRPIMMTTLCAVFGFLPLALAFGEGAEVRSPMAITVIGGLLVSTLLTLLVIPVVYDLLDRKPDAFYAERGRRARQQAEQVEQVLAHEHGALEKGAVDGDGLKG
;
A
#
# COMPACT_ATOMS: atom_id res chain seq x y z
N GLU A 1 13.79 15.18 5.74
CA GLU A 1 13.04 13.92 6.02
C GLU A 1 11.62 14.31 6.39
N SER A 2 10.62 13.94 5.58
CA SER A 2 9.42 14.78 5.40
C SER A 2 8.32 14.55 6.46
N LEU A 3 7.88 15.62 7.12
CA LEU A 3 6.66 15.67 7.97
C LEU A 3 5.35 15.34 7.21
N LEU A 4 5.42 15.08 5.91
CA LEU A 4 4.27 14.64 5.12
C LEU A 4 3.89 13.18 5.38
N HIS A 5 4.84 12.29 5.73
CA HIS A 5 4.53 10.88 5.98
C HIS A 5 3.58 10.70 7.18
N PRO A 6 3.83 11.33 8.34
CA PRO A 6 2.91 11.25 9.48
C PRO A 6 1.55 11.90 9.19
N PHE A 7 1.52 12.98 8.39
CA PHE A 7 0.29 13.70 8.07
C PHE A 7 -0.67 12.84 7.23
N VAL A 8 -0.14 12.08 6.27
CA VAL A 8 -0.95 11.14 5.47
C VAL A 8 -1.53 10.03 6.36
N ILE A 9 -0.73 9.48 7.28
CA ILE A 9 -1.20 8.47 8.24
C ILE A 9 -2.31 9.07 9.13
N LEU A 10 -2.12 10.28 9.64
CA LEU A 10 -3.12 10.95 10.49
C LEU A 10 -4.46 11.16 9.76
N PHE A 11 -4.42 11.40 8.44
CA PHE A 11 -5.62 11.57 7.62
C PHE A 11 -6.36 10.25 7.34
N THR A 12 -5.70 9.10 7.43
CA THR A 12 -6.36 7.79 7.24
C THR A 12 -7.23 7.38 8.43
N ILE A 13 -6.93 7.86 9.63
CA ILE A 13 -7.68 7.57 10.86
C ILE A 13 -9.14 8.07 10.78
N PRO A 14 -9.43 9.35 10.48
CA PRO A 14 -10.81 9.82 10.37
C PRO A 14 -11.55 9.12 9.24
N LEU A 15 -10.86 8.78 8.14
CA LEU A 15 -11.45 8.05 7.02
C LEU A 15 -11.90 6.63 7.44
N ALA A 16 -11.09 5.94 8.24
CA ALA A 16 -11.45 4.64 8.81
C ALA A 16 -12.63 4.72 9.79
N LEU A 17 -12.66 5.79 10.61
CA LEU A 17 -13.76 6.06 11.54
C LEU A 17 -15.09 6.25 10.80
N VAL A 18 -15.11 6.97 9.68
CA VAL A 18 -16.30 7.10 8.84
C VAL A 18 -16.80 5.73 8.37
N GLY A 19 -15.89 4.85 7.94
CA GLY A 19 -16.23 3.49 7.54
C GLY A 19 -16.78 2.64 8.69
N ALA A 20 -16.19 2.76 9.87
CA ALA A 20 -16.61 2.04 11.07
C ALA A 20 -18.01 2.46 11.53
N VAL A 21 -18.24 3.77 11.61
CA VAL A 21 -19.54 4.35 11.96
C VAL A 21 -20.59 3.98 10.92
N GLY A 22 -20.25 4.05 9.62
CA GLY A 22 -21.14 3.62 8.54
C GLY A 22 -21.55 2.15 8.66
N ALA A 23 -20.61 1.27 9.03
CA ALA A 23 -20.88 -0.15 9.23
C ALA A 23 -21.78 -0.42 10.44
N LEU A 24 -21.53 0.26 11.56
CA LEU A 24 -22.38 0.19 12.76
C LEU A 24 -23.81 0.64 12.47
N LEU A 25 -23.97 1.72 11.72
CA LEU A 25 -25.28 2.24 11.31
C LEU A 25 -26.01 1.25 10.40
N LEU A 26 -25.30 0.64 9.44
CA LEU A 26 -25.88 -0.36 8.55
C LEU A 26 -26.30 -1.64 9.30
N ALA A 27 -25.50 -2.07 10.26
CA ALA A 27 -25.79 -3.22 11.11
C ALA A 27 -26.75 -2.92 12.28
N ARG A 28 -27.20 -1.66 12.43
CA ARG A 28 -28.06 -1.18 13.53
C ARG A 28 -27.61 -1.63 14.92
N SER A 29 -26.30 -1.70 15.12
CA SER A 29 -25.71 -2.15 16.38
C SER A 29 -25.51 -0.99 17.36
N PRO A 30 -25.74 -1.18 18.67
CA PRO A 30 -25.56 -0.13 19.65
C PRO A 30 -24.06 0.23 19.81
N VAL A 31 -23.79 1.51 20.03
CA VAL A 31 -22.44 1.98 20.38
C VAL A 31 -22.20 1.68 21.86
N SER A 32 -21.29 0.74 22.14
CA SER A 32 -20.93 0.32 23.49
C SER A 32 -19.43 0.53 23.77
N VAL A 33 -19.01 0.34 25.02
CA VAL A 33 -17.57 0.38 25.39
C VAL A 33 -16.74 -0.59 24.53
N VAL A 34 -17.33 -1.72 24.15
CA VAL A 34 -16.66 -2.76 23.36
C VAL A 34 -16.49 -2.36 21.90
N VAL A 35 -17.37 -1.50 21.36
CA VAL A 35 -17.17 -0.86 20.05
C VAL A 35 -15.90 0.01 20.04
N PHE A 36 -15.60 0.73 21.12
CA PHE A 36 -14.37 1.52 21.19
C PHE A 36 -13.11 0.65 21.15
N ILE A 37 -13.13 -0.54 21.75
CA ILE A 37 -12.04 -1.52 21.62
C ILE A 37 -11.86 -1.91 20.14
N GLY A 38 -12.97 -2.17 19.44
CA GLY A 38 -12.97 -2.41 17.99
C GLY A 38 -12.38 -1.24 17.19
N LEU A 39 -12.72 0.00 17.53
CA LEU A 39 -12.17 1.19 16.88
C LEU A 39 -10.65 1.31 17.08
N ILE A 40 -10.14 1.04 18.29
CA ILE A 40 -8.69 1.07 18.57
C ILE A 40 -7.96 0.02 17.72
N LEU A 41 -8.50 -1.21 17.65
CA LEU A 41 -7.97 -2.27 16.80
C LEU A 41 -7.99 -1.89 15.32
N LEU A 42 -9.09 -1.29 14.86
CA LEU A 42 -9.25 -0.81 13.49
C LEU A 42 -8.18 0.22 13.13
N VAL A 43 -7.90 1.19 14.02
CA VAL A 43 -6.84 2.18 13.81
C VAL A 43 -5.49 1.50 13.57
N GLY A 44 -5.12 0.51 14.39
CA GLY A 44 -3.87 -0.22 14.20
C GLY A 44 -3.78 -0.95 12.86
N LEU A 45 -4.89 -1.54 12.41
CA LEU A 45 -4.96 -2.27 11.13
C LEU A 45 -4.83 -1.31 9.94
N VAL A 46 -5.51 -0.16 9.99
CA VAL A 46 -5.45 0.85 8.92
C VAL A 46 -4.08 1.53 8.87
N VAL A 47 -3.52 1.89 10.02
CA VAL A 47 -2.17 2.49 10.11
C VAL A 47 -1.12 1.52 9.55
N LYS A 48 -1.20 0.23 9.88
CA LYS A 48 -0.31 -0.78 9.31
C LYS A 48 -0.39 -0.81 7.77
N ASN A 49 -1.60 -0.77 7.21
CA ASN A 49 -1.80 -0.74 5.77
C ASN A 49 -1.25 0.55 5.13
N ALA A 50 -1.29 1.68 5.84
CA ALA A 50 -0.76 2.98 5.40
C ALA A 50 0.77 3.14 5.54
N ILE A 51 1.42 2.42 6.48
CA ILE A 51 2.90 2.37 6.63
C ILE A 51 3.55 1.45 5.59
N ILE A 52 2.95 0.27 5.38
CA ILE A 52 2.94 -0.40 4.06
C ILE A 52 2.41 0.64 3.04
N LEU A 53 2.27 0.50 1.74
CA LEU A 53 2.08 1.67 0.84
C LEU A 53 3.15 2.79 0.96
N ILE A 54 3.15 3.68 1.97
CA ILE A 54 4.10 4.79 2.13
C ILE A 54 5.55 4.32 2.04
N ASP A 55 5.94 3.26 2.74
CA ASP A 55 7.32 2.74 2.68
C ASP A 55 7.71 2.32 1.25
N LYS A 56 6.75 1.78 0.48
CA LYS A 56 7.02 1.36 -0.90
C LYS A 56 7.08 2.57 -1.81
N VAL A 57 6.20 3.55 -1.63
CA VAL A 57 6.28 4.82 -2.35
C VAL A 57 7.62 5.51 -2.06
N ASN A 58 8.12 5.46 -0.83
CA ASN A 58 9.42 6.02 -0.47
C ASN A 58 10.57 5.25 -1.15
N GLN A 59 10.54 3.93 -1.09
CA GLN A 59 11.52 3.07 -1.78
C GLN A 59 11.55 3.33 -3.30
N LEU A 60 10.38 3.40 -3.96
CA LEU A 60 10.29 3.73 -5.39
C LEU A 60 10.77 5.16 -5.70
N ARG A 61 10.64 6.09 -4.74
CA ARG A 61 11.17 7.45 -4.89
C ARG A 61 12.69 7.50 -4.74
N GLU A 62 13.26 6.69 -3.86
CA GLU A 62 14.71 6.51 -3.74
C GLU A 62 15.32 5.87 -5.00
N GLU A 63 14.56 5.00 -5.68
CA GLU A 63 14.87 4.45 -7.01
C GLU A 63 14.73 5.48 -8.15
N GLY A 64 14.40 6.74 -7.86
CA GLY A 64 14.38 7.83 -8.85
C GLY A 64 13.05 8.02 -9.60
N MET A 65 11.99 7.29 -9.25
CA MET A 65 10.67 7.50 -9.87
C MET A 65 10.04 8.84 -9.47
N ALA A 66 9.35 9.48 -10.42
CA ALA A 66 8.55 10.66 -10.16
C ALA A 66 7.47 10.36 -9.10
N LYS A 67 7.27 11.26 -8.12
CA LYS A 67 6.35 11.09 -6.97
C LYS A 67 4.97 10.56 -7.35
N ARG A 68 4.43 11.00 -8.50
CA ARG A 68 3.11 10.60 -9.01
C ARG A 68 3.10 9.16 -9.57
N LEU A 69 4.16 8.76 -10.27
CA LEU A 69 4.33 7.40 -10.78
C LEU A 69 4.62 6.41 -9.64
N ALA A 70 5.44 6.81 -8.67
CA ALA A 70 5.75 6.02 -7.47
C ALA A 70 4.50 5.75 -6.61
N LEU A 71 3.56 6.70 -6.54
CA LEU A 71 2.27 6.51 -5.87
C LEU A 71 1.39 5.48 -6.60
N VAL A 72 1.31 5.55 -7.93
CA VAL A 72 0.51 4.63 -8.75
C VAL A 72 1.10 3.21 -8.74
N GLU A 73 2.40 3.08 -8.98
CA GLU A 73 3.06 1.77 -8.99
C GLU A 73 3.12 1.17 -7.58
N GLY A 74 3.37 2.00 -6.56
CA GLY A 74 3.29 1.60 -5.17
C GLY A 74 1.89 1.14 -4.76
N ALA A 75 0.83 1.80 -5.24
CA ALA A 75 -0.54 1.34 -5.04
C ALA A 75 -0.82 -0.01 -5.74
N ARG A 76 -0.42 -0.14 -7.01
CA ARG A 76 -0.63 -1.35 -7.82
C ARG A 76 0.08 -2.58 -7.26
N SER A 77 1.31 -2.42 -6.78
CA SER A 77 2.08 -3.52 -6.19
C SER A 77 1.56 -3.93 -4.80
N ARG A 78 0.88 -3.02 -4.08
CA ARG A 78 0.38 -3.24 -2.71
C ARG A 78 -1.07 -3.73 -2.65
N LEU A 79 -1.83 -3.56 -3.73
CA LEU A 79 -3.20 -4.09 -3.87
C LEU A 79 -3.29 -5.57 -3.47
N ARG A 80 -2.37 -6.42 -3.92
CA ARG A 80 -2.34 -7.85 -3.52
C ARG A 80 -2.11 -8.03 -2.01
N PRO A 81 -1.01 -7.49 -1.42
CA PRO A 81 -0.79 -7.57 0.02
C PRO A 81 -1.94 -7.01 0.88
N ILE A 82 -2.49 -5.85 0.54
CA ILE A 82 -3.59 -5.21 1.30
C ILE A 82 -4.85 -6.07 1.26
N MET A 83 -5.20 -6.62 0.09
CA MET A 83 -6.35 -7.51 -0.02
C MET A 83 -6.15 -8.79 0.80
N MET A 84 -4.94 -9.36 0.82
CA MET A 84 -4.63 -10.54 1.65
C MET A 84 -4.82 -10.26 3.15
N THR A 85 -4.31 -9.13 3.65
CA THR A 85 -4.42 -8.79 5.07
C THR A 85 -5.87 -8.47 5.45
N THR A 86 -6.58 -7.72 4.60
CA THR A 86 -8.00 -7.41 4.83
C THR A 86 -8.85 -8.68 4.82
N LEU A 87 -8.66 -9.59 3.86
CA LEU A 87 -9.38 -10.87 3.83
C LEU A 87 -9.10 -11.73 5.07
N CYS A 88 -7.83 -11.82 5.48
CA CYS A 88 -7.44 -12.55 6.69
C CYS A 88 -8.14 -11.98 7.93
N ALA A 89 -8.14 -10.66 8.11
CA ALA A 89 -8.82 -10.01 9.22
C ALA A 89 -10.34 -10.25 9.16
N VAL A 90 -10.95 -10.10 7.98
CA VAL A 90 -12.39 -10.34 7.80
C VAL A 90 -12.73 -11.77 8.18
N PHE A 91 -12.02 -12.78 7.68
CA PHE A 91 -12.28 -14.18 8.05
C PHE A 91 -12.03 -14.47 9.54
N GLY A 92 -11.05 -13.81 10.16
CA GLY A 92 -10.79 -13.95 11.60
C GLY A 92 -11.92 -13.38 12.46
N PHE A 93 -12.54 -12.27 12.05
CA PHE A 93 -13.64 -11.63 12.78
C PHE A 93 -15.03 -12.11 12.34
N LEU A 94 -15.15 -12.73 11.17
CA LEU A 94 -16.42 -13.23 10.62
C LEU A 94 -17.19 -14.16 11.58
N PRO A 95 -16.56 -15.16 12.22
CA PRO A 95 -17.29 -16.01 13.18
C PRO A 95 -17.71 -15.23 14.43
N LEU A 96 -16.96 -14.20 14.86
CA LEU A 96 -17.36 -13.35 15.99
C LEU A 96 -18.53 -12.44 15.63
N ALA A 97 -18.59 -11.97 14.38
CA ALA A 97 -19.69 -11.14 13.90
C ALA A 97 -21.00 -11.94 13.79
N LEU A 98 -20.91 -13.21 13.38
CA LEU A 98 -22.05 -14.12 13.19
C LEU A 98 -22.37 -14.99 14.41
N ALA A 99 -21.61 -14.88 15.51
CA ALA A 99 -21.83 -15.71 16.68
C ALA A 99 -23.22 -15.45 17.28
N PHE A 100 -24.01 -16.52 17.43
CA PHE A 100 -25.28 -16.51 18.16
C PHE A 100 -25.09 -17.32 19.44
N GLY A 101 -24.77 -16.66 20.55
CA GLY A 101 -24.48 -17.30 21.83
C GLY A 101 -24.35 -16.29 22.96
N GLU A 102 -24.09 -16.76 24.18
CA GLU A 102 -23.91 -15.88 25.33
C GLU A 102 -22.76 -14.88 25.10
N GLY A 103 -23.04 -13.60 25.29
CA GLY A 103 -22.09 -12.51 25.03
C GLY A 103 -21.95 -12.09 23.57
N ALA A 104 -22.73 -12.67 22.64
CA ALA A 104 -22.78 -12.23 21.24
C ALA A 104 -23.18 -10.75 21.11
N GLU A 105 -24.10 -10.28 21.95
CA GLU A 105 -24.57 -8.89 21.96
C GLU A 105 -23.45 -7.88 22.26
N VAL A 106 -22.36 -8.35 22.88
CA VAL A 106 -21.21 -7.55 23.26
C VAL A 106 -20.08 -7.68 22.24
N ARG A 107 -19.83 -8.89 21.72
CA ARG A 107 -18.72 -9.18 20.80
C ARG A 107 -19.04 -8.89 19.34
N SER A 108 -20.28 -9.10 18.92
CA SER A 108 -20.71 -8.89 17.53
C SER A 108 -20.57 -7.43 17.09
N PRO A 109 -20.99 -6.40 17.88
CA PRO A 109 -20.80 -5.00 17.50
C PRO A 109 -19.33 -4.63 17.28
N MET A 110 -18.42 -5.17 18.10
CA MET A 110 -16.97 -4.95 17.93
C MET A 110 -16.47 -5.57 16.62
N ALA A 111 -16.82 -6.82 16.33
CA ALA A 111 -16.38 -7.51 15.12
C ALA A 111 -16.91 -6.81 13.86
N ILE A 112 -18.18 -6.40 13.87
CA ILE A 112 -18.82 -5.65 12.77
C ILE A 112 -18.12 -4.30 12.55
N THR A 113 -17.78 -3.59 13.62
CA THR A 113 -17.06 -2.30 13.56
C THR A 113 -15.71 -2.47 12.86
N VAL A 114 -14.95 -3.51 13.23
CA VAL A 114 -13.64 -3.78 12.65
C VAL A 114 -13.78 -4.19 11.18
N ILE A 115 -14.65 -5.17 10.87
CA ILE A 115 -14.86 -5.67 9.50
C ILE A 115 -15.30 -4.55 8.56
N GLY A 116 -16.36 -3.85 8.93
CA GLY A 116 -16.92 -2.80 8.08
C GLY A 116 -16.00 -1.59 7.98
N GLY A 117 -15.36 -1.20 9.08
CA GLY A 117 -14.33 -0.16 9.07
C GLY A 117 -13.18 -0.50 8.13
N LEU A 118 -12.65 -1.73 8.17
CA LEU A 118 -11.56 -2.19 7.30
C LEU A 118 -11.97 -2.28 5.83
N LEU A 119 -13.13 -2.85 5.53
CA LEU A 119 -13.61 -2.99 4.16
C LEU A 119 -13.84 -1.63 3.51
N VAL A 120 -14.55 -0.75 4.22
CA VAL A 120 -14.83 0.60 3.74
C VAL A 120 -13.54 1.42 3.66
N SER A 121 -12.66 1.36 4.66
CA SER A 121 -11.34 2.01 4.62
C SER A 121 -10.48 1.54 3.45
N THR A 122 -10.42 0.23 3.22
CA THR A 122 -9.61 -0.35 2.14
C THR A 122 -10.17 0.05 0.79
N LEU A 123 -11.49 0.00 0.64
CA LEU A 123 -12.18 0.40 -0.60
C LEU A 123 -12.05 1.90 -0.86
N LEU A 124 -12.23 2.74 0.17
CA LEU A 124 -11.99 4.18 0.07
C LEU A 124 -10.53 4.47 -0.25
N THR A 125 -9.57 3.75 0.33
CA THR A 125 -8.15 3.94 0.00
C THR A 125 -7.89 3.56 -1.47
N LEU A 126 -8.46 2.45 -1.95
CA LEU A 126 -8.42 2.05 -3.35
C LEU A 126 -9.08 3.06 -4.30
N LEU A 127 -10.15 3.74 -3.87
CA LEU A 127 -10.90 4.75 -4.65
C LEU A 127 -10.29 6.16 -4.55
N VAL A 128 -9.68 6.51 -3.42
CA VAL A 128 -8.97 7.77 -3.21
C VAL A 128 -7.75 7.83 -4.13
N ILE A 129 -7.10 6.70 -4.44
CA ILE A 129 -5.96 6.65 -5.36
C ILE A 129 -6.32 7.13 -6.79
N PRO A 130 -7.34 6.59 -7.49
CA PRO A 130 -7.73 7.08 -8.81
C PRO A 130 -8.30 8.50 -8.78
N VAL A 131 -9.00 8.90 -7.70
CA VAL A 131 -9.54 10.28 -7.57
C VAL A 131 -8.44 11.30 -7.30
N VAL A 132 -7.43 10.98 -6.49
CA VAL A 132 -6.24 11.82 -6.29
C VAL A 132 -5.41 11.88 -7.58
N TYR A 133 -5.37 10.80 -8.36
CA TYR A 133 -4.78 10.83 -9.70
C TYR A 133 -5.54 11.83 -10.58
N ASP A 134 -6.85 11.67 -10.75
CA ASP A 134 -7.68 12.52 -11.62
C ASP A 134 -7.64 14.01 -11.22
N LEU A 135 -7.74 14.33 -9.92
CA LEU A 135 -7.68 15.70 -9.41
C LEU A 135 -6.30 16.36 -9.56
N LEU A 136 -5.23 15.59 -9.59
CA LEU A 136 -3.86 16.10 -9.81
C LEU A 136 -3.50 16.19 -11.30
N ASP A 137 -4.39 15.75 -12.21
CA ASP A 137 -4.15 15.75 -13.65
C ASP A 137 -4.52 17.10 -14.27
N ARG A 138 -3.76 18.13 -13.88
CA ARG A 138 -3.94 19.50 -14.38
C ARG A 138 -2.76 20.00 -15.23
N LYS A 139 -1.88 19.12 -15.71
CA LYS A 139 -0.83 19.47 -16.71
C LYS A 139 -0.66 18.39 -17.78
N PRO A 140 -0.53 18.77 -19.06
CA PRO A 140 -0.68 17.85 -20.20
C PRO A 140 0.49 16.88 -20.34
N ASP A 141 0.18 15.69 -20.87
CA ASP A 141 1.01 14.49 -21.07
C ASP A 141 2.38 14.69 -21.75
N ALA A 142 2.65 15.85 -22.35
CA ALA A 142 3.87 16.14 -23.09
C ALA A 142 5.15 16.10 -22.23
N PHE A 143 5.08 16.48 -20.95
CA PHE A 143 6.24 16.51 -20.05
C PHE A 143 6.60 15.13 -19.47
N TYR A 144 5.65 14.18 -19.49
CA TYR A 144 5.84 12.82 -18.97
C TYR A 144 6.47 11.87 -20.01
N ALA A 145 6.20 12.10 -21.30
CA ALA A 145 6.79 11.33 -22.40
C ALA A 145 8.31 11.50 -22.54
N GLU A 146 8.87 12.69 -22.22
CA GLU A 146 10.31 12.95 -22.32
C GLU A 146 11.13 12.35 -21.17
N ARG A 147 10.61 12.35 -19.93
CA ARG A 147 11.33 11.76 -18.78
C ARG A 147 11.37 10.24 -18.81
N GLY A 148 10.33 9.59 -19.34
CA GLY A 148 10.32 8.14 -19.55
C GLY A 148 11.37 7.69 -20.57
N ARG A 149 11.66 8.51 -21.60
CA ARG A 149 12.74 8.24 -22.57
C ARG A 149 14.12 8.33 -21.92
N ARG A 150 14.37 9.31 -21.05
CA ARG A 150 15.67 9.48 -20.37
C ARG A 150 15.98 8.37 -19.37
N ALA A 151 14.97 7.86 -18.67
CA ALA A 151 15.14 6.74 -17.74
C ALA A 151 15.43 5.41 -18.46
N ARG A 152 14.79 5.15 -19.62
CA ARG A 152 15.14 4.00 -20.47
C ARG A 152 16.55 4.12 -21.04
N GLN A 153 16.96 5.31 -21.48
CA GLN A 153 18.31 5.54 -21.99
C GLN A 153 19.40 5.33 -20.92
N GLN A 154 19.14 5.68 -19.66
CA GLN A 154 20.09 5.42 -18.56
C GLN A 154 20.15 3.94 -18.19
N ALA A 155 19.02 3.22 -18.18
CA ALA A 155 19.02 1.78 -17.96
C ALA A 155 19.75 1.03 -19.09
N GLU A 156 19.51 1.41 -20.34
CA GLU A 156 20.20 0.85 -21.52
C GLU A 156 21.70 1.19 -21.53
N GLN A 157 22.11 2.39 -21.09
CA GLN A 157 23.52 2.75 -20.96
C GLN A 157 24.23 2.00 -19.84
N VAL A 158 23.59 1.82 -18.67
CA VAL A 158 24.17 1.07 -17.55
C VAL A 158 24.27 -0.42 -17.89
N GLU A 159 23.28 -0.97 -18.59
CA GLU A 159 23.30 -2.35 -19.09
C GLU A 159 24.38 -2.57 -20.16
N GLN A 160 24.62 -1.59 -21.05
CA GLN A 160 25.74 -1.63 -22.00
C GLN A 160 27.12 -1.53 -21.34
N VAL A 161 27.27 -0.72 -20.27
CA VAL A 161 28.53 -0.61 -19.53
C VAL A 161 28.82 -1.90 -18.74
N LEU A 162 27.80 -2.49 -18.11
CA LEU A 162 27.91 -3.80 -17.42
C LEU A 162 28.21 -4.95 -18.39
N ALA A 163 27.62 -4.95 -19.59
CA ALA A 163 27.93 -5.93 -20.63
C ALA A 163 29.38 -5.80 -21.16
N HIS A 164 29.91 -4.58 -21.21
CA HIS A 164 31.29 -4.31 -21.62
C HIS A 164 32.33 -4.68 -20.54
N GLU A 165 31.98 -4.61 -19.24
CA GLU A 165 32.83 -5.09 -18.14
C GLU A 165 32.85 -6.62 -18.00
N HIS A 166 31.70 -7.30 -18.12
CA HIS A 166 31.66 -8.76 -18.03
C HIS A 166 32.41 -9.45 -19.19
N GLY A 167 32.37 -8.90 -20.41
CA GLY A 167 33.16 -9.43 -21.54
C GLY A 167 34.68 -9.27 -21.40
N ALA A 168 35.15 -8.32 -20.58
CA ALA A 168 36.58 -8.10 -20.33
C ALA A 168 37.14 -9.07 -19.28
N LEU A 169 36.34 -9.46 -18.28
CA LEU A 169 36.73 -10.45 -17.26
C LEU A 169 36.78 -11.88 -17.83
N GLU A 170 35.87 -12.22 -18.75
CA GLU A 170 35.87 -13.53 -19.42
C GLU A 170 37.08 -13.69 -20.35
N LYS A 171 37.47 -12.64 -21.09
CA LYS A 171 38.70 -12.64 -21.91
C LYS A 171 39.98 -12.66 -21.06
N GLY A 172 39.99 -12.02 -19.89
CA GLY A 172 41.14 -12.03 -18.97
C GLY A 172 41.35 -13.36 -18.23
N ALA A 173 40.27 -14.13 -18.00
CA ALA A 173 40.36 -15.45 -17.37
C ALA A 173 40.78 -16.58 -18.34
N VAL A 174 40.47 -16.44 -19.64
CA VAL A 174 40.86 -17.42 -20.68
C VAL A 174 42.34 -17.29 -21.07
N ASP A 175 42.92 -16.08 -20.99
CA ASP A 175 44.32 -15.83 -21.39
C ASP A 175 45.36 -16.21 -20.31
N GLY A 176 44.90 -16.45 -19.07
CA GLY A 176 45.77 -16.77 -17.92
C GLY A 176 46.12 -18.24 -17.74
N ASP A 177 45.40 -19.17 -18.39
CA ASP A 177 45.60 -20.63 -18.22
C ASP A 177 46.49 -21.26 -19.33
N GLY A 178 46.88 -20.48 -20.34
CA GLY A 178 47.70 -20.94 -21.48
C GLY A 178 49.22 -20.87 -21.30
N LEU A 179 49.73 -20.45 -20.14
CA LEU A 179 51.17 -20.17 -19.92
C LEU A 179 51.88 -21.15 -18.96
N LYS A 180 51.29 -22.32 -18.69
CA LYS A 180 51.97 -23.41 -17.97
C LYS A 180 51.84 -24.73 -18.73
N GLY A 181 52.67 -24.88 -19.76
CA GLY A 181 52.92 -26.12 -20.50
C GLY A 181 54.34 -26.12 -21.03
#